data_AF-A0A3A5QVD7-F1
#
_entry.id   AF-A0A3A5QVD7-F1
#
_cell.length_a   1.000
_cell.length_b   1.000
_cell.length_c   1.000
_cell.angle_alpha   90.00
_cell.angle_beta   90.00
_cell.angle_gamma   90.00
#
_symmetry.space_group_name_H-M   'P 1'
#
loop_
_entity.id
_entity.type
_entity.pdbx_description
1 polymer ?
#
loop_
_entity_poly.entity_id
_entity_poly.type
_entity_poly.pdbx_seq_one_letter_code
_entity_poly.pdbx_strand_id
1 'polypeptide(L)'
;MAPVIKYWMMRSIGLRTGYLGKDKNTRSLTEDEFSAYLKSMKIPNIIEINKRTAYQKDGISTNINPWDDNVIVFIPKTDDGKLGEVQPAFEDNAIMPDPSVQYTDAGDGIRIAKWTTGESTGQQAAEYTQGSWRAVPIISCINAIVNLKVRNTNVEYPDGEEVPVG
;
A
#
# COMPACT_ATOMS: atom_id res chain seq x y z
N MET A 1 2.97 0.27 -9.05
CA MET A 1 4.45 0.18 -8.97
C MET A 1 4.99 1.48 -8.41
N ALA A 2 6.22 1.52 -7.92
CA ALA A 2 6.85 2.78 -7.51
C ALA A 2 7.14 3.70 -8.72
N PRO A 3 7.13 5.04 -8.56
CA PRO A 3 7.42 5.98 -9.65
C PRO A 3 8.77 5.70 -10.32
N VAL A 4 9.81 5.37 -9.54
CA VAL A 4 11.16 5.09 -10.05
C VAL A 4 11.19 3.98 -11.09
N ILE A 5 10.36 2.94 -10.94
CA ILE A 5 10.26 1.85 -11.92
C ILE A 5 9.64 2.36 -13.22
N LYS A 6 8.58 3.18 -13.16
CA LYS A 6 7.94 3.75 -14.35
C LYS A 6 8.96 4.58 -15.12
N TYR A 7 9.70 5.46 -14.42
CA TYR A 7 10.77 6.25 -15.03
C TYR A 7 11.85 5.36 -15.65
N TRP A 8 12.29 4.31 -14.95
CA TRP A 8 13.25 3.36 -15.49
C TRP A 8 12.74 2.67 -16.77
N MET A 9 11.46 2.25 -16.81
CA MET A 9 10.84 1.65 -17.99
C MET A 9 10.80 2.62 -19.17
N MET A 10 10.45 3.88 -18.94
CA MET A 10 10.41 4.92 -19.99
C MET A 10 11.78 5.19 -20.64
N ARG A 11 12.88 4.82 -19.97
CA ARG A 11 14.26 4.90 -20.45
C ARG A 11 14.78 3.58 -21.04
N SER A 12 14.02 2.50 -20.93
CA SER A 12 14.44 1.20 -21.49
C SER A 12 14.56 1.28 -23.01
N ILE A 13 15.72 0.86 -23.54
CA ILE A 13 16.02 0.89 -24.98
C ILE A 13 15.00 0.10 -25.81
N GLY A 14 14.48 -1.01 -25.26
CA GLY A 14 13.47 -1.84 -25.92
C GLY A 14 12.15 -1.09 -26.11
N LEU A 15 11.68 -0.41 -25.07
CA LEU A 15 10.44 0.38 -25.13
C LEU A 15 10.60 1.62 -26.02
N ARG A 16 11.73 2.33 -25.89
CA ARG A 16 12.07 3.47 -26.75
C ARG A 16 12.11 3.07 -28.22
N THR A 17 12.82 2.00 -28.56
CA THR A 17 12.92 1.52 -29.94
C THR A 17 11.58 1.03 -30.46
N GLY A 18 10.76 0.40 -29.61
CA GLY A 18 9.44 -0.11 -29.99
C GLY A 18 8.43 0.98 -30.34
N TYR A 19 8.43 2.11 -29.62
CA TYR A 19 7.50 3.21 -29.88
C TYR A 19 8.08 4.28 -30.82
N LEU A 20 9.32 4.73 -30.61
CA LEU A 20 9.94 5.84 -31.33
C LEU A 20 10.66 5.42 -32.61
N GLY A 21 10.97 4.13 -32.78
CA GLY A 21 11.89 3.66 -33.82
C GLY A 21 13.37 3.82 -33.43
N LYS A 22 14.27 3.33 -34.29
CA LYS A 22 15.73 3.33 -34.04
C LYS A 22 16.36 4.72 -34.15
N ASP A 23 15.76 5.62 -34.90
CA ASP A 23 16.25 6.97 -35.20
C ASP A 23 16.05 7.96 -34.04
N LYS A 24 15.06 7.71 -33.16
CA LYS A 24 14.66 8.62 -32.08
C LYS A 24 14.76 8.01 -30.69
N ASN A 25 15.33 6.81 -30.55
CA ASN A 25 15.44 6.10 -29.27
C ASN A 25 16.50 6.68 -28.32
N THR A 26 17.21 7.74 -28.69
CA THR A 26 18.18 8.43 -27.82
C THR A 26 17.52 9.19 -26.68
N ARG A 27 16.28 9.66 -26.86
CA ARG A 27 15.49 10.31 -25.79
C ARG A 27 14.57 9.33 -25.08
N SER A 28 14.20 9.65 -23.83
CA SER A 28 13.16 8.95 -23.08
C SER A 28 11.77 9.13 -23.70
N LEU A 29 10.87 8.17 -23.44
CA LEU A 29 9.45 8.35 -23.71
C LEU A 29 8.87 9.43 -22.78
N THR A 30 7.89 10.20 -23.24
CA THR A 30 7.03 10.98 -22.34
C THR A 30 5.99 10.06 -21.67
N GLU A 31 5.32 10.53 -20.62
CA GLU A 31 4.28 9.74 -19.96
C GLU A 31 3.11 9.42 -20.89
N ASP A 32 2.73 10.37 -21.74
CA ASP A 32 1.66 10.20 -22.72
C ASP A 32 2.04 9.17 -23.79
N GLU A 33 3.27 9.23 -24.29
CA GLU A 33 3.80 8.26 -25.27
C GLU A 33 3.86 6.85 -24.68
N PHE A 34 4.36 6.73 -23.45
CA PHE A 34 4.43 5.46 -22.74
C PHE A 34 3.03 4.88 -22.52
N SER A 35 2.09 5.69 -22.03
CA SER A 35 0.70 5.27 -21.81
C SER A 35 0.00 4.90 -23.12
N ALA A 36 0.20 5.67 -24.19
CA ALA A 36 -0.33 5.37 -25.52
C ALA A 36 0.22 4.06 -26.07
N TYR A 37 1.51 3.77 -25.86
CA TYR A 37 2.13 2.53 -26.28
C TYR A 37 1.60 1.32 -25.52
N LEU A 38 1.46 1.40 -24.19
CA LEU A 38 0.83 0.34 -23.40
C LEU A 38 -0.60 0.08 -23.87
N LYS A 39 -1.37 1.14 -24.11
CA LYS A 39 -2.75 1.04 -24.60
C LYS A 39 -2.82 0.40 -25.99
N SER A 40 -1.91 0.70 -26.91
CA SER A 40 -1.88 0.07 -28.24
C SER A 40 -1.60 -1.44 -28.15
N MET A 41 -0.86 -1.87 -27.12
CA MET A 41 -0.61 -3.27 -26.79
C MET A 41 -1.71 -3.91 -25.92
N LYS A 42 -2.80 -3.19 -25.64
CA LYS A 42 -3.88 -3.61 -24.72
C LYS A 42 -3.40 -3.89 -23.29
N ILE A 43 -2.27 -3.30 -22.89
CA ILE A 43 -1.79 -3.33 -21.52
C ILE A 43 -2.52 -2.22 -20.75
N PRO A 44 -3.09 -2.50 -19.56
CA PRO A 44 -3.74 -1.50 -18.73
C PRO A 44 -2.81 -0.36 -18.34
N ASN A 45 -3.39 0.80 -18.04
CA ASN A 45 -2.63 1.92 -17.50
C ASN A 45 -1.96 1.53 -16.18
N ILE A 46 -0.73 2.00 -15.99
CA ILE A 46 0.04 1.78 -14.77
C ILE A 46 -0.47 2.73 -13.69
N ILE A 47 -0.68 2.17 -12.49
CA ILE A 47 -0.95 2.94 -11.28
C ILE A 47 0.36 3.06 -10.49
N GLU A 48 0.78 4.28 -10.26
CA GLU A 48 1.92 4.61 -9.40
C GLU A 48 1.51 4.63 -7.93
N ILE A 49 2.36 4.07 -7.08
CA ILE A 49 2.18 4.08 -5.63
C ILE A 49 3.35 4.84 -5.03
N ASN A 50 3.05 6.04 -4.52
CA ASN A 50 3.99 6.87 -3.76
C ASN A 50 3.34 7.25 -2.42
N LYS A 51 3.17 6.27 -1.54
CA LYS A 51 2.58 6.48 -0.21
C LYS A 51 3.65 6.27 0.85
N ARG A 52 3.79 7.25 1.74
CA ARG A 52 4.61 7.15 2.96
C ARG A 52 3.70 7.00 4.17
N THR A 53 4.12 6.16 5.11
CA THR A 53 3.41 5.97 6.37
C THR A 53 4.31 6.44 7.50
N ALA A 54 3.78 7.27 8.39
CA ALA A 54 4.47 7.61 9.63
C ALA A 54 4.19 6.53 10.67
N TYR A 55 5.20 6.11 11.40
CA TYR A 55 5.03 5.36 12.64
C TYR A 55 5.76 6.10 13.77
N GLN A 56 5.23 6.00 14.98
CA GLN A 56 5.89 6.55 16.17
C GLN A 56 6.62 5.43 16.89
N LYS A 57 7.91 5.66 17.17
CA LYS A 57 8.70 4.84 18.09
C LYS A 57 9.24 5.76 19.17
N ASP A 58 8.91 5.47 20.42
CA ASP A 58 9.36 6.25 21.59
C ASP A 58 9.05 7.76 21.47
N GLY A 59 7.87 8.10 20.93
CA GLY A 59 7.44 9.49 20.73
C GLY A 59 8.07 10.21 19.53
N ILE A 60 8.98 9.56 18.80
CA ILE A 60 9.60 10.12 17.59
C ILE A 60 8.86 9.60 16.35
N SER A 61 8.29 10.52 15.58
CA SER A 61 7.65 10.22 14.31
C SER A 61 8.69 9.91 13.24
N THR A 62 8.65 8.70 12.69
CA THR A 62 9.53 8.24 11.61
C THR A 62 8.69 7.88 10.39
N ASN A 63 9.04 8.44 9.24
CA ASN A 63 8.38 8.10 7.97
C ASN A 63 9.05 6.87 7.36
N ILE A 64 8.23 5.92 6.91
CA ILE A 64 8.67 4.73 6.18
C ILE A 64 7.99 4.66 4.81
N ASN A 65 8.68 4.00 3.89
CA ASN A 65 8.03 3.42 2.72
C ASN A 65 7.61 1.98 3.07
N PRO A 66 6.30 1.69 3.17
CA PRO A 66 5.86 0.32 3.39
C PRO A 66 5.91 -0.55 2.11
N TRP A 67 6.28 0.03 0.96
CA TRP A 67 6.32 -0.63 -0.35
C TRP A 67 7.75 -1.01 -0.76
N ASP A 68 7.90 -2.10 -1.53
CA ASP A 68 9.15 -2.42 -2.22
C ASP A 68 9.20 -1.67 -3.56
N ASP A 69 10.10 -0.70 -3.65
CA ASP A 69 10.27 0.16 -4.83
C ASP A 69 10.78 -0.58 -6.07
N ASN A 70 11.15 -1.87 -5.96
CA ASN A 70 11.59 -2.71 -7.06
C ASN A 70 10.52 -3.73 -7.50
N VAL A 71 9.26 -3.59 -7.08
CA VAL A 71 8.19 -4.52 -7.44
C VAL A 71 7.11 -3.87 -8.32
N ILE A 72 6.77 -4.56 -9.41
CA ILE A 72 5.55 -4.33 -10.18
C ILE A 72 4.52 -5.38 -9.75
N VAL A 73 3.32 -4.91 -9.39
CA VAL A 73 2.21 -5.78 -8.99
C VAL A 73 1.13 -5.73 -10.07
N PHE A 74 0.74 -6.91 -10.55
CA PHE A 74 -0.44 -7.08 -11.37
C PHE A 74 -1.59 -7.52 -10.46
N ILE A 75 -2.67 -6.76 -10.53
CA ILE A 75 -3.90 -7.07 -9.80
C ILE A 75 -4.96 -7.56 -10.80
N PRO A 76 -5.74 -8.59 -10.45
CA PRO A 76 -6.84 -9.01 -11.30
C PRO A 76 -7.90 -7.91 -11.36
N LYS A 77 -8.61 -7.85 -12.48
CA LYS A 77 -9.87 -7.12 -12.54
C LYS A 77 -10.91 -7.92 -11.75
N THR A 78 -11.42 -7.35 -10.67
CA THR A 78 -12.53 -7.92 -9.89
C THR A 78 -13.81 -7.13 -10.15
N ASP A 79 -14.97 -7.77 -10.01
CA ASP A 79 -16.27 -7.18 -10.35
C ASP A 79 -16.65 -6.01 -9.44
N ASP A 80 -16.22 -6.05 -8.18
CA ASP A 80 -16.44 -5.03 -7.16
C ASP A 80 -15.20 -4.15 -6.90
N GLY A 81 -14.11 -4.37 -7.65
CA GLY A 81 -12.83 -3.68 -7.47
C GLY A 81 -12.09 -4.04 -6.18
N LYS A 82 -12.56 -5.02 -5.40
CA LYS A 82 -11.92 -5.46 -4.16
C LYS A 82 -11.00 -6.66 -4.43
N LEU A 83 -9.84 -6.67 -3.77
CA LEU A 83 -8.88 -7.79 -3.83
C LEU A 83 -9.09 -8.83 -2.73
N GLY A 84 -10.00 -8.52 -1.82
CA GLY A 84 -10.17 -9.23 -0.58
C GLY A 84 -11.06 -8.45 0.37
N GLU A 85 -11.17 -8.96 1.57
CA GLU A 85 -11.98 -8.39 2.65
C GLU A 85 -11.20 -8.40 3.95
N VAL A 86 -11.68 -7.61 4.91
CA VAL A 86 -11.15 -7.66 6.27
C VAL A 86 -12.16 -8.44 7.10
N GLN A 87 -11.73 -9.59 7.62
CA GLN A 87 -12.57 -10.45 8.44
C GLN A 87 -12.43 -10.01 9.90
N PRO A 88 -13.47 -9.43 10.52
CA PRO A 88 -13.44 -9.14 11.95
C PRO A 88 -13.62 -10.41 12.78
N ALA A 89 -12.96 -10.45 13.93
CA ALA A 89 -13.19 -11.41 14.98
C ALA A 89 -14.04 -10.77 16.09
N PHE A 90 -14.69 -11.59 16.91
CA PHE A 90 -15.33 -11.09 18.12
C PHE A 90 -14.25 -10.62 19.11
N GLU A 91 -14.56 -9.57 19.86
CA GLU A 91 -13.74 -9.07 20.96
C GLU A 91 -13.96 -9.90 22.22
N ASP A 92 -12.93 -10.05 23.05
CA ASP A 92 -13.03 -10.88 24.27
C ASP A 92 -14.08 -10.31 25.25
N ASN A 93 -14.20 -8.97 25.30
CA ASN A 93 -15.20 -8.25 26.09
C ASN A 93 -16.65 -8.42 25.57
N ALA A 94 -16.83 -9.01 24.38
CA ALA A 94 -18.13 -9.45 23.88
C ALA A 94 -18.57 -10.78 24.50
N ILE A 95 -17.61 -11.61 24.93
CA ILE A 95 -17.87 -12.89 25.60
C ILE A 95 -17.92 -12.70 27.11
N MET A 96 -16.96 -11.95 27.65
CA MET A 96 -16.78 -11.74 29.08
C MET A 96 -16.71 -10.24 29.38
N PRO A 97 -17.86 -9.55 29.47
CA PRO A 97 -17.89 -8.13 29.78
C PRO A 97 -17.50 -7.88 31.24
N ASP A 98 -16.72 -6.83 31.48
CA ASP A 98 -16.49 -6.33 32.83
C ASP A 98 -17.73 -5.55 33.30
N PRO A 99 -18.30 -5.85 34.48
CA PRO A 99 -19.47 -5.14 35.01
C PRO A 99 -19.29 -3.64 35.23
N SER A 100 -18.05 -3.18 35.42
CA SER A 100 -17.71 -1.77 35.67
C SER A 100 -17.48 -0.95 34.40
N VAL A 101 -17.58 -1.58 33.22
CA VAL A 101 -17.29 -0.98 31.92
C VAL A 101 -18.56 -0.93 31.08
N GLN A 102 -18.82 0.24 30.46
CA GLN A 102 -19.87 0.39 29.48
C GLN A 102 -19.34 0.03 28.09
N TYR A 103 -20.07 -0.81 27.36
CA TYR A 103 -19.70 -1.23 26.01
C TYR A 103 -20.72 -0.77 24.98
N THR A 104 -20.25 -0.44 23.79
CA THR A 104 -21.08 -0.16 22.60
C THR A 104 -20.48 -0.85 21.39
N ASP A 105 -21.32 -1.52 20.61
CA ASP A 105 -20.93 -2.08 19.31
C ASP A 105 -20.98 -0.97 18.25
N ALA A 106 -19.86 -0.76 17.55
CA ALA A 106 -19.71 0.27 16.52
C ALA A 106 -19.79 -0.31 15.10
N GLY A 107 -20.15 -1.58 14.94
CA GLY A 107 -20.20 -2.26 13.64
C GLY A 107 -18.84 -2.84 13.22
N ASP A 108 -18.87 -3.75 12.25
CA ASP A 108 -17.68 -4.40 11.66
C ASP A 108 -16.72 -5.03 12.69
N GLY A 109 -17.26 -5.49 13.83
CA GLY A 109 -16.49 -6.08 14.93
C GLY A 109 -15.75 -5.06 15.80
N ILE A 110 -15.96 -3.77 15.61
CA ILE A 110 -15.39 -2.71 16.44
C ILE A 110 -16.22 -2.57 17.72
N ARG A 111 -15.55 -2.58 18.86
CA ARG A 111 -16.19 -2.39 20.17
C ARG A 111 -15.61 -1.18 20.88
N ILE A 112 -16.48 -0.30 21.35
CA ILE A 112 -16.12 0.85 22.17
C ILE A 112 -16.36 0.49 23.62
N ALA A 113 -15.34 0.66 24.46
CA ALA A 113 -15.38 0.48 25.89
C ALA A 113 -15.19 1.84 26.57
N LYS A 114 -15.98 2.11 27.61
CA LYS A 114 -15.95 3.35 28.39
C LYS A 114 -16.00 3.02 29.87
N TRP A 115 -15.05 3.57 30.64
CA TRP A 115 -15.00 3.39 32.09
C TRP A 115 -14.34 4.59 32.77
N THR A 116 -14.52 4.68 34.08
CA THR A 116 -13.91 5.72 34.91
C THR A 116 -13.00 5.08 35.95
N THR A 117 -11.83 5.67 36.16
CA THR A 117 -10.94 5.32 37.29
C THR A 117 -11.01 6.42 38.35
N GLY A 118 -10.49 6.16 39.55
CA GLY A 118 -10.48 7.13 40.65
C GLY A 118 -9.94 6.57 41.96
N GLU A 119 -10.39 7.11 43.09
CA GLU A 119 -9.93 6.70 44.43
C GLU A 119 -10.07 5.20 44.69
N SER A 120 -11.13 4.57 44.14
CA SER A 120 -11.38 3.13 44.25
C SER A 120 -10.33 2.25 43.55
N THR A 121 -9.57 2.81 42.59
CA THR A 121 -8.54 2.10 41.83
C THR A 121 -7.13 2.62 42.15
N GLY A 122 -6.99 3.54 43.11
CA GLY A 122 -5.70 4.18 43.45
C GLY A 122 -5.10 5.01 42.30
N GLN A 123 -5.91 5.37 41.31
CA GLN A 123 -5.50 6.18 40.17
C GLN A 123 -6.17 7.56 40.22
N GLN A 124 -5.60 8.53 39.50
CA GLN A 124 -6.23 9.83 39.33
C GLN A 124 -7.60 9.66 38.66
N ALA A 125 -8.61 10.37 39.17
CA ALA A 125 -9.96 10.30 38.61
C ALA A 125 -9.98 10.76 37.15
N ALA A 126 -10.34 9.84 36.26
CA ALA A 126 -10.36 10.08 34.81
C ALA A 126 -11.39 9.18 34.12
N GLU A 127 -11.88 9.64 32.98
CA GLU A 127 -12.72 8.87 32.09
C GLU A 127 -11.88 8.38 30.91
N TYR A 128 -11.96 7.09 30.62
CA TYR A 128 -11.27 6.44 29.51
C TYR A 128 -12.26 5.94 28.49
N THR A 129 -11.88 6.07 27.22
CA THR A 129 -12.59 5.46 26.09
C THR A 129 -11.57 4.71 25.24
N GLN A 130 -11.88 3.45 24.92
CA GLN A 130 -11.05 2.61 24.08
C GLN A 130 -11.89 2.02 22.94
N GLY A 131 -11.41 2.16 21.72
CA GLY A 131 -11.88 1.34 20.61
C GLY A 131 -11.00 0.11 20.48
N SER A 132 -11.60 -1.08 20.44
CA SER A 132 -10.91 -2.33 20.12
C SER A 132 -11.46 -2.92 18.83
N TRP A 133 -10.55 -3.49 18.04
CA TRP A 133 -10.88 -4.17 16.80
C TRP A 133 -9.81 -5.22 16.51
N ARG A 134 -10.23 -6.49 16.51
CA ARG A 134 -9.41 -7.62 16.11
C ARG A 134 -9.88 -8.09 14.75
N ALA A 135 -9.05 -7.91 13.74
CA ALA A 135 -9.39 -8.32 12.39
C ALA A 135 -8.19 -8.86 11.62
N VAL A 136 -8.48 -9.72 10.63
CA VAL A 136 -7.47 -10.32 9.76
C VAL A 136 -7.79 -9.93 8.32
N PRO A 137 -6.85 -9.31 7.58
CA PRO A 137 -7.02 -9.08 6.16
C PRO A 137 -6.91 -10.40 5.40
N ILE A 138 -7.88 -10.67 4.53
CA ILE A 138 -7.93 -11.87 3.68
C ILE A 138 -7.91 -11.44 2.22
N ILE A 139 -6.97 -11.99 1.45
CA ILE A 139 -6.87 -11.76 0.01
C ILE A 139 -7.60 -12.91 -0.70
N SER A 140 -8.77 -12.62 -1.27
CA SER A 140 -9.64 -13.63 -1.90
C SER A 140 -9.14 -14.08 -3.27
N CYS A 141 -8.35 -13.22 -3.95
CA CYS A 141 -7.87 -13.44 -5.31
C CYS A 141 -6.36 -13.70 -5.40
N ILE A 142 -5.75 -14.29 -4.36
CA ILE A 142 -4.29 -14.42 -4.22
C ILE A 142 -3.63 -15.07 -5.44
N ASN A 143 -4.27 -16.09 -6.04
CA ASN A 143 -3.75 -16.81 -7.20
C ASN A 143 -3.65 -15.96 -8.47
N ALA A 144 -4.37 -14.83 -8.53
CA ALA A 144 -4.38 -13.94 -9.67
C ALA A 144 -3.53 -12.67 -9.45
N ILE A 145 -2.91 -12.53 -8.27
CA ILE A 145 -1.95 -11.45 -7.98
C ILE A 145 -0.55 -11.92 -8.36
N VAL A 146 0.12 -11.15 -9.21
CA VAL A 146 1.48 -11.45 -9.65
C VAL A 146 2.42 -10.31 -9.26
N ASN A 147 3.46 -10.64 -8.50
CA ASN A 147 4.52 -9.71 -8.13
C ASN A 147 5.76 -10.02 -8.97
N LEU A 148 6.17 -9.05 -9.78
CA LEU A 148 7.42 -9.13 -10.56
C LEU A 148 8.46 -8.22 -9.92
N LYS A 149 9.55 -8.82 -9.45
CA LYS A 149 10.71 -8.08 -8.96
C LYS A 149 11.56 -7.62 -10.14
N VAL A 150 11.63 -6.31 -10.32
CA VAL A 150 12.50 -5.67 -11.29
C VAL A 150 13.94 -5.80 -10.80
N ARG A 151 14.81 -6.29 -11.68
CA ARG A 151 16.25 -6.39 -11.44
C ARG A 151 16.95 -5.26 -12.20
N ASN A 152 18.21 -5.01 -11.87
CA ASN A 152 19.04 -4.05 -12.58
C ASN A 152 18.48 -2.62 -12.53
N THR A 153 17.81 -2.28 -11.43
CA THR A 153 17.42 -0.89 -11.09
C THR A 153 18.58 -0.09 -10.50
N ASN A 154 19.70 -0.75 -10.18
CA ASN A 154 20.90 -0.13 -9.61
C ASN A 154 22.07 -0.05 -10.61
N VAL A 155 21.87 -0.47 -11.86
CA VAL A 155 22.87 -0.26 -12.92
C VAL A 155 22.57 1.03 -13.64
N GLU A 156 23.63 1.76 -13.97
CA GLU A 156 23.56 2.95 -14.82
C GLU A 156 22.77 2.66 -16.08
N TYR A 157 22.00 3.65 -16.52
CA TYR A 157 21.31 3.55 -17.79
C TYR A 157 22.34 3.37 -18.92
N PRO A 158 21.95 2.75 -20.05
CA PRO A 158 22.86 2.55 -21.18
C PRO A 158 23.45 3.85 -21.78
N ASP A 159 22.90 5.00 -21.40
CA ASP A 159 23.36 6.35 -21.76
C ASP A 159 24.29 6.98 -20.69
N GLY A 160 24.67 6.25 -19.65
CA GLY A 160 25.65 6.66 -18.64
C GLY A 160 25.09 7.55 -17.52
N GLU A 161 23.77 7.73 -17.44
CA GLU A 161 23.15 8.43 -16.31
C GLU A 161 22.81 7.47 -15.16
N GLU A 162 23.02 7.90 -13.92
CA GLU A 162 22.62 7.14 -12.74
C GLU A 162 21.09 7.07 -12.60
N VAL A 163 20.60 5.97 -12.01
CA VAL A 163 19.19 5.82 -11.66
C VAL A 163 18.86 6.80 -10.54
N PRO A 164 17.82 7.65 -10.66
CA PRO A 164 17.44 8.53 -9.57
C PRO A 164 17.12 7.69 -8.34
N VAL A 165 17.97 7.78 -7.32
CA VAL A 165 17.74 7.16 -6.03
C VAL A 165 16.63 7.97 -5.36
N GLY A 166 15.44 7.40 -5.23
CA GLY A 166 14.30 7.99 -4.54
C GLY A 166 14.34 7.79 -3.03
#